data_AF-A0A5N6RUV7-F1
#
_entry.id   AF-A0A5N6RUV7-F1
#
_cell.length_a   1.000
_cell.length_b   1.000
_cell.length_c   1.000
_cell.angle_alpha   90.00
_cell.angle_beta   90.00
_cell.angle_gamma   90.00
#
_symmetry.space_group_name_H-M   'P 1'
#
loop_
_entity.id
_entity.type
_entity.pdbx_description
1 polymer ?
#
loop_
_entity_poly.entity_id
_entity_poly.type
_entity_poly.pdbx_seq_one_letter_code
_entity_poly.pdbx_strand_id
1 'polypeptide(L)'
;MSHYAEYYLVKSLATERDALSIFSAPWATSLERSLHWVAGWRPTTAFHLVYTESSIRFESHLAEILRGLSTGDLGDLSPSQFRRVSELQCETVEEENAITEELSEWQDGASELIGESADMEEKIGRLVSVIKKADDLRLRTVQRVLELLTSHQAVEFLIAAAELQFGIRSWGKNNQDRLRFKCPRMGVMQHACMATPGGLFPNGTCLGEGNFGEVTKALMTKWTNGDACRRKREPRG
;
A
#
# COMPACT_ATOMS: atom_id res chain seq x y z
N MET A 1 -15.41 -11.99 1.36
CA MET A 1 -15.61 -10.76 0.54
C MET A 1 -16.64 -9.79 1.12
N SER A 2 -17.74 -10.23 1.73
CA SER A 2 -18.77 -9.34 2.32
C SER A 2 -18.21 -8.25 3.22
N HIS A 3 -17.30 -8.59 4.14
CA HIS A 3 -16.68 -7.62 5.06
C HIS A 3 -15.85 -6.53 4.36
N TYR A 4 -15.16 -6.85 3.25
CA TYR A 4 -14.39 -5.86 2.48
C TYR A 4 -15.31 -4.92 1.72
N ALA A 5 -16.38 -5.45 1.12
CA ALA A 5 -17.38 -4.62 0.44
C ALA A 5 -18.10 -3.68 1.42
N GLU A 6 -18.47 -4.20 2.60
CA GLU A 6 -19.08 -3.41 3.66
C GLU A 6 -18.15 -2.30 4.17
N TYR A 7 -16.86 -2.60 4.36
CA TYR A 7 -15.86 -1.60 4.72
C TYR A 7 -15.81 -0.44 3.72
N TYR A 8 -15.72 -0.72 2.41
CA TYR A 8 -15.68 0.34 1.40
C TYR A 8 -17.00 1.07 1.22
N LEU A 9 -18.14 0.41 1.46
CA LEU A 9 -19.44 1.07 1.52
C LEU A 9 -19.49 2.09 2.66
N VAL A 10 -19.10 1.69 3.87
CA VAL A 10 -19.07 2.60 5.04
C VAL A 10 -18.08 3.73 4.81
N LYS A 11 -16.90 3.44 4.24
CA LYS A 11 -15.90 4.46 3.90
C LYS A 11 -16.44 5.46 2.88
N SER A 12 -17.13 5.00 1.83
CA SER A 12 -17.77 5.84 0.83
C SER A 12 -18.77 6.83 1.45
N LEU A 13 -19.61 6.36 2.37
CA LEU A 13 -20.54 7.22 3.12
C LEU A 13 -19.81 8.24 4.00
N ALA A 14 -18.68 7.87 4.58
CA ALA A 14 -17.86 8.79 5.36
C ALA A 14 -17.17 9.84 4.47
N THR A 15 -16.73 9.46 3.27
CA THR A 15 -16.15 10.36 2.26
C THR A 15 -17.16 11.42 1.80
N GLU A 16 -18.42 11.07 1.63
CA GLU A 16 -19.48 12.03 1.29
C GLU A 16 -19.69 13.09 2.38
N ARG A 17 -19.41 12.76 3.64
CA ARG A 17 -19.57 13.67 4.77
C ARG A 17 -18.36 14.57 4.98
N ASP A 18 -17.15 14.01 4.86
CA ASP A 18 -15.90 14.72 5.11
C ASP A 18 -14.74 14.10 4.31
N ALA A 19 -14.65 14.48 3.04
CA ALA A 19 -13.62 13.99 2.12
C ALA A 19 -12.20 14.35 2.57
N LEU A 20 -12.01 15.54 3.15
CA LEU A 20 -10.69 16.04 3.57
C LEU A 20 -10.15 15.26 4.78
N SER A 21 -11.01 14.91 5.74
CA SER A 21 -10.63 14.02 6.85
C SER A 21 -10.31 12.62 6.37
N ILE A 22 -11.10 12.07 5.41
CA ILE A 22 -10.79 10.77 4.80
C ILE A 22 -9.45 10.79 4.06
N PHE A 23 -9.18 11.84 3.30
CA PHE A 23 -7.95 12.01 2.53
C PHE A 23 -6.72 12.18 3.44
N SER A 24 -6.82 13.03 4.47
CA SER A 24 -5.70 13.30 5.40
C SER A 24 -5.43 12.16 6.39
N ALA A 25 -6.40 11.27 6.61
CA ALA A 25 -6.31 10.09 7.47
C ALA A 25 -5.65 10.38 8.84
N PRO A 26 -6.26 11.24 9.69
CA PRO A 26 -5.68 11.63 10.98
C PRO A 26 -5.49 10.46 11.96
N TRP A 27 -6.23 9.36 11.78
CA TRP A 27 -6.12 8.14 12.59
C TRP A 27 -4.93 7.23 12.20
N ALA A 28 -4.29 7.49 11.06
CA ALA A 28 -3.14 6.73 10.60
C ALA A 28 -1.84 7.24 11.24
N THR A 29 -0.84 6.38 11.37
CA THR A 29 0.53 6.75 11.72
C THR A 29 1.18 7.51 10.55
N SER A 30 2.27 8.24 10.82
CA SER A 30 3.01 8.94 9.76
C SER A 30 3.51 8.00 8.66
N LEU A 31 3.88 6.77 9.04
CA LEU A 31 4.30 5.74 8.11
C LEU A 31 3.15 5.25 7.25
N GLU A 32 2.00 4.91 7.87
CA GLU A 32 0.81 4.49 7.12
C GLU A 32 0.43 5.57 6.09
N ARG A 33 0.39 6.85 6.49
CA ARG A 33 0.12 7.96 5.56
C ARG A 33 1.15 8.09 4.44
N SER A 34 2.43 7.86 4.71
CA SER A 34 3.47 7.93 3.67
C SER A 34 3.35 6.86 2.58
N LEU A 35 2.61 5.78 2.88
CA LEU A 35 2.34 4.68 1.95
C LEU A 35 0.95 4.78 1.30
N HIS A 36 0.18 5.82 1.63
CA HIS A 36 -1.12 6.03 1.00
C HIS A 36 -0.95 6.56 -0.43
N TRP A 37 -1.78 6.04 -1.32
CA TRP A 37 -2.11 6.59 -2.63
C TRP A 37 -3.57 7.05 -2.59
N VAL A 38 -3.84 8.33 -2.87
CA VAL A 38 -5.16 8.97 -2.69
C VAL A 38 -5.61 8.95 -1.21
N ALA A 39 -6.33 7.91 -0.76
CA ALA A 39 -6.88 7.79 0.59
C ALA A 39 -6.78 6.35 1.14
N GLY A 40 -5.73 5.61 0.74
CA GLY A 40 -5.50 4.23 1.18
C GLY A 40 -4.30 3.59 0.48
N TRP A 41 -4.11 2.28 0.61
CA TRP A 41 -3.02 1.55 -0.05
C TRP A 41 -3.14 1.59 -1.58
N ARG A 42 -2.02 1.47 -2.31
CA ARG A 42 -2.00 1.49 -3.77
C ARG A 42 -2.33 0.10 -4.35
N PRO A 43 -3.37 -0.08 -5.19
CA PRO A 43 -3.79 -1.38 -5.74
C PRO A 43 -2.66 -2.28 -6.26
N THR A 44 -1.65 -1.71 -6.92
CA THR A 44 -0.46 -2.42 -7.41
C THR A 44 0.35 -3.15 -6.32
N THR A 45 0.20 -2.74 -5.05
CA THR A 45 0.79 -3.42 -3.89
C THR A 45 0.29 -4.87 -3.76
N ALA A 46 -0.95 -5.16 -4.19
CA ALA A 46 -1.48 -6.52 -4.16
C ALA A 46 -0.67 -7.46 -5.06
N PHE A 47 -0.28 -7.02 -6.27
CA PHE A 47 0.53 -7.84 -7.18
C PHE A 47 1.96 -8.00 -6.65
N HIS A 48 2.55 -6.94 -6.10
CA HIS A 48 3.86 -7.04 -5.44
C HIS A 48 3.85 -8.08 -4.32
N LEU A 49 2.77 -8.13 -3.55
CA LEU A 49 2.60 -9.14 -2.51
C LEU A 49 2.50 -10.55 -3.10
N VAL A 50 1.69 -10.75 -4.15
CA VAL A 50 1.59 -12.04 -4.86
C VAL A 50 2.97 -12.52 -5.31
N TYR A 51 3.73 -11.68 -6.05
CA TYR A 51 5.05 -12.07 -6.55
C TYR A 51 6.05 -12.34 -5.43
N THR A 52 6.05 -11.51 -4.38
CA THR A 52 6.99 -11.63 -3.27
C THR A 52 6.72 -12.91 -2.49
N GLU A 53 5.48 -13.15 -2.09
CA GLU A 53 5.11 -14.34 -1.32
C GLU A 53 5.26 -15.62 -2.16
N SER A 54 4.89 -15.59 -3.43
CA SER A 54 5.11 -16.74 -4.31
C SER A 54 6.59 -17.08 -4.46
N SER A 55 7.45 -16.06 -4.58
CA SER A 55 8.89 -16.26 -4.70
C SER A 55 9.48 -16.84 -3.41
N ILE A 56 9.12 -16.29 -2.25
CA ILE A 56 9.60 -16.77 -0.94
C ILE A 56 9.18 -18.24 -0.73
N ARG A 57 7.93 -18.58 -1.05
CA ARG A 57 7.41 -19.94 -0.88
C ARG A 57 8.03 -20.93 -1.86
N PHE A 58 8.17 -20.54 -3.13
CA PHE A 58 8.85 -21.32 -4.15
C PHE A 58 10.30 -21.64 -3.72
N GLU A 59 11.05 -20.65 -3.24
CA GLU A 59 12.42 -20.85 -2.74
C GLU A 59 12.46 -21.81 -1.54
N SER A 60 11.49 -21.71 -0.63
CA SER A 60 11.43 -22.58 0.55
C SER A 60 11.11 -24.05 0.24
N HIS A 61 10.32 -24.31 -0.81
CA HIS A 61 9.90 -25.66 -1.20
C HIS A 61 10.63 -26.19 -2.45
N LEU A 62 11.68 -25.50 -2.92
CA LEU A 62 12.39 -25.85 -4.17
C LEU A 62 12.80 -27.32 -4.24
N ALA A 63 13.30 -27.89 -3.13
CA ALA A 63 13.72 -29.28 -3.07
C ALA A 63 12.55 -30.28 -3.25
N GLU A 64 11.35 -29.91 -2.81
CA GLU A 64 10.13 -30.71 -2.94
C GLU A 64 9.55 -30.59 -4.35
N ILE A 65 9.54 -29.38 -4.90
CA ILE A 65 9.11 -29.07 -6.27
C ILE A 65 9.98 -29.84 -7.28
N LEU A 66 11.31 -29.85 -7.10
CA LEU A 66 12.23 -30.62 -7.98
C LEU A 66 12.02 -32.15 -7.90
N ARG A 67 11.38 -32.63 -6.82
CA ARG A 67 10.97 -34.04 -6.68
C ARG A 67 9.56 -34.30 -7.24
N GLY A 68 8.92 -33.29 -7.83
CA GLY A 68 7.56 -33.36 -8.37
C GLY A 68 6.47 -33.29 -7.31
N LEU A 69 6.78 -32.86 -6.09
CA LEU A 69 5.79 -32.63 -5.05
C LEU A 69 5.25 -31.20 -5.17
N SER A 70 3.93 -31.05 -5.02
CA SER A 70 3.24 -29.76 -5.01
C SER A 70 2.62 -29.56 -3.63
N THR A 71 2.89 -28.42 -3.02
CA THR A 71 2.28 -27.94 -1.78
C THR A 71 0.88 -27.36 -2.02
N GLY A 72 0.59 -26.97 -3.27
CA GLY A 72 -0.67 -26.30 -3.65
C GLY A 72 -0.83 -24.92 -3.00
N ASP A 73 0.27 -24.36 -2.52
CA ASP A 73 0.35 -23.09 -1.83
C ASP A 73 0.63 -21.95 -2.84
N LEU A 74 0.86 -20.73 -2.36
CA LEU A 74 1.14 -19.57 -3.21
C LEU A 74 2.49 -19.67 -3.96
N GLY A 75 3.38 -20.59 -3.56
CA GLY A 75 4.60 -20.92 -4.31
C GLY A 75 4.36 -21.77 -5.56
N ASP A 76 3.20 -22.43 -5.64
CA ASP A 76 2.80 -23.31 -6.75
C ASP A 76 1.88 -22.61 -7.77
N LEU A 77 2.05 -21.31 -7.97
CA LEU A 77 1.31 -20.58 -9.01
C LEU A 77 1.67 -21.11 -10.40
N SER A 78 0.66 -21.51 -11.16
CA SER A 78 0.87 -21.98 -12.52
C SER A 78 1.32 -20.85 -13.45
N PRO A 79 2.03 -21.15 -14.56
CA PRO A 79 2.37 -20.13 -15.57
C PRO A 79 1.16 -19.36 -16.11
N SER A 80 -0.01 -20.02 -16.17
CA SER A 80 -1.27 -19.39 -16.59
C SER A 80 -1.80 -18.40 -15.56
N GLN A 81 -1.66 -18.69 -14.26
CA GLN A 81 -2.02 -17.77 -13.18
C GLN A 81 -1.09 -16.55 -13.20
N PHE A 82 0.23 -16.74 -13.32
CA PHE A 82 1.17 -15.63 -13.43
C PHE A 82 0.86 -14.69 -14.60
N ARG A 83 0.53 -15.25 -15.77
CA ARG A 83 0.14 -14.44 -16.93
C ARG A 83 -1.10 -13.59 -16.63
N ARG A 84 -2.16 -14.19 -16.08
CA ARG A 84 -3.40 -13.48 -15.74
C ARG A 84 -3.19 -12.42 -14.65
N VAL A 85 -2.32 -12.70 -13.67
CA VAL A 85 -1.93 -11.72 -12.64
C VAL A 85 -1.19 -10.54 -13.28
N SER A 86 -0.27 -10.81 -14.22
CA SER A 86 0.46 -9.79 -14.97
C SER A 86 -0.45 -8.94 -15.86
N GLU A 87 -1.41 -9.55 -16.54
CA GLU A 87 -2.43 -8.84 -17.35
C GLU A 87 -3.28 -7.93 -16.46
N LEU A 88 -3.80 -8.46 -15.35
CA LEU A 88 -4.60 -7.69 -14.38
C LEU A 88 -3.80 -6.55 -13.73
N GLN A 89 -2.49 -6.74 -13.54
CA GLN A 89 -1.59 -5.69 -13.08
C GLN A 89 -1.52 -4.53 -14.08
N CYS A 90 -1.37 -4.83 -15.38
CA CYS A 90 -1.35 -3.80 -16.42
C CYS A 90 -2.66 -3.00 -16.43
N GLU A 91 -3.81 -3.68 -16.43
CA GLU A 91 -5.13 -3.02 -16.36
C GLU A 91 -5.25 -2.12 -15.12
N THR A 92 -4.81 -2.61 -13.96
CA THR A 92 -4.84 -1.85 -12.71
C THR A 92 -3.92 -0.62 -12.76
N VAL A 93 -2.73 -0.74 -13.38
CA VAL A 93 -1.80 0.39 -13.55
C VAL A 93 -2.40 1.48 -14.43
N GLU A 94 -3.09 1.11 -15.51
CA GLU A 94 -3.78 2.07 -16.38
C GLU A 94 -4.84 2.86 -15.61
N GLU A 95 -5.68 2.18 -14.82
CA GLU A 95 -6.69 2.84 -13.99
C GLU A 95 -6.08 3.68 -12.85
N GLU A 96 -4.99 3.20 -12.22
CA GLU A 96 -4.25 3.99 -11.23
C GLU A 96 -3.68 5.28 -11.82
N ASN A 97 -3.15 5.23 -13.04
CA ASN A 97 -2.61 6.40 -13.71
C ASN A 97 -3.70 7.42 -14.03
N ALA A 98 -4.85 6.97 -14.56
CA ALA A 98 -6.00 7.83 -14.82
C ALA A 98 -6.52 8.51 -13.54
N ILE A 99 -6.63 7.78 -12.42
CA ILE A 99 -7.06 8.35 -11.13
C ILE A 99 -6.02 9.34 -10.59
N THR A 100 -4.72 9.06 -10.80
CA THR A 100 -3.63 9.95 -10.38
C THR A 100 -3.62 11.25 -11.18
N GLU A 101 -3.94 11.19 -12.47
CA GLU A 101 -4.12 12.36 -13.33
C GLU A 101 -5.29 13.22 -12.83
N GLU A 102 -6.47 12.63 -12.59
CA GLU A 102 -7.62 13.35 -12.02
C GLU A 102 -7.31 14.00 -10.65
N LEU A 103 -6.54 13.32 -9.79
CA LEU A 103 -6.11 13.88 -8.52
C LEU A 103 -5.15 15.07 -8.72
N SER A 104 -4.27 15.00 -9.72
CA SER A 104 -3.31 16.06 -10.03
C SER A 104 -4.03 17.31 -10.55
N GLU A 105 -4.99 17.14 -11.46
CA GLU A 105 -5.85 18.23 -11.93
C GLU A 105 -6.61 18.91 -10.78
N TRP A 106 -7.11 18.11 -9.83
CA TRP A 106 -7.75 18.64 -8.63
C TRP A 106 -6.78 19.45 -7.76
N GLN A 107 -5.54 18.99 -7.58
CA GLN A 107 -4.51 19.68 -6.80
C GLN A 107 -4.09 21.01 -7.44
N ASP A 108 -3.90 21.02 -8.76
CA ASP A 108 -3.53 22.23 -9.51
C ASP A 108 -4.62 23.30 -9.39
N GLY A 109 -5.89 22.91 -9.58
CA GLY A 109 -7.03 23.79 -9.38
C GLY A 109 -7.18 24.24 -7.92
N ALA A 110 -6.83 23.40 -6.94
CA ALA A 110 -6.87 23.77 -5.53
C ALA A 110 -5.81 24.82 -5.15
N SER A 111 -4.67 24.88 -5.85
CA SER A 111 -3.61 25.86 -5.59
C SER A 111 -3.91 27.28 -6.09
N GLU A 112 -4.88 27.44 -7.00
CA GLU A 112 -5.28 28.72 -7.62
C GLU A 112 -6.35 29.49 -6.80
N LEU A 113 -6.68 29.01 -5.59
CA LEU A 113 -7.76 29.52 -4.74
C LEU A 113 -7.42 30.87 -4.07
N ILE A 114 -7.62 31.96 -4.83
CA ILE A 114 -7.93 33.28 -4.28
C ILE A 114 -9.36 33.63 -4.69
N GLY A 115 -10.33 33.19 -3.87
CA GLY A 115 -11.58 33.93 -3.66
C GLY A 115 -12.85 33.49 -4.41
N GLU A 116 -13.47 32.37 -4.00
CA GLU A 116 -14.94 32.19 -3.99
C GLU A 116 -15.33 30.89 -3.26
N SER A 117 -16.45 30.89 -2.53
CA SER A 117 -16.91 29.76 -1.70
C SER A 117 -17.63 28.66 -2.49
N ALA A 118 -18.24 29.00 -3.63
CA ALA A 118 -18.91 28.05 -4.52
C ALA A 118 -17.92 27.09 -5.22
N ASP A 119 -16.71 27.58 -5.50
CA ASP A 119 -15.60 26.81 -6.07
C ASP A 119 -15.10 25.70 -5.12
N MET A 120 -15.22 25.90 -3.80
CA MET A 120 -14.78 24.92 -2.81
C MET A 120 -15.67 23.68 -2.74
N GLU A 121 -16.99 23.83 -2.85
CA GLU A 121 -17.92 22.70 -2.83
C GLU A 121 -17.74 21.81 -4.07
N GLU A 122 -17.56 22.42 -5.25
CA GLU A 122 -17.26 21.67 -6.48
C GLU A 122 -15.92 20.91 -6.35
N LYS A 123 -14.88 21.54 -5.81
CA LYS A 123 -13.59 20.91 -5.55
C LYS A 123 -13.72 19.74 -4.57
N ILE A 124 -14.46 19.90 -3.48
CA ILE A 124 -14.71 18.78 -2.53
C ILE A 124 -15.45 17.66 -3.26
N GLY A 125 -16.46 17.96 -4.07
CA GLY A 125 -17.17 16.97 -4.90
C GLY A 125 -16.25 16.19 -5.84
N ARG A 126 -15.30 16.86 -6.51
CA ARG A 126 -14.28 16.21 -7.34
C ARG A 126 -13.38 15.29 -6.52
N LEU A 127 -12.93 15.72 -5.34
CA LEU A 127 -12.13 14.88 -4.44
C LEU A 127 -12.91 13.65 -3.96
N VAL A 128 -14.20 13.79 -3.63
CA VAL A 128 -15.08 12.66 -3.28
C VAL A 128 -15.11 11.64 -4.42
N SER A 129 -15.27 12.09 -5.66
CA SER A 129 -15.26 11.23 -6.85
C SER A 129 -13.93 10.46 -6.98
N VAL A 130 -12.79 11.15 -6.87
CA VAL A 130 -11.44 10.55 -6.95
C VAL A 130 -11.24 9.49 -5.87
N ILE A 131 -11.61 9.78 -4.62
CA ILE A 131 -11.49 8.83 -3.50
C ILE A 131 -12.35 7.58 -3.77
N LYS A 132 -13.60 7.76 -4.23
CA LYS A 132 -14.51 6.65 -4.54
C LYS A 132 -14.00 5.78 -5.68
N LYS A 133 -13.49 6.37 -6.76
CA LYS A 133 -12.84 5.63 -7.88
C LYS A 133 -11.65 4.82 -7.38
N ALA A 134 -10.80 5.41 -6.55
CA ALA A 134 -9.65 4.72 -5.98
C ALA A 134 -10.07 3.55 -5.07
N ASP A 135 -11.13 3.72 -4.27
CA ASP A 135 -11.65 2.66 -3.39
C ASP A 135 -12.35 1.53 -4.16
N ASP A 136 -13.09 1.86 -5.22
CA ASP A 136 -13.65 0.88 -6.14
C ASP A 136 -12.56 0.04 -6.82
N LEU A 137 -11.50 0.70 -7.32
CA LEU A 137 -10.35 0.01 -7.90
C LEU A 137 -9.70 -0.95 -6.90
N ARG A 138 -9.48 -0.54 -5.65
CA ARG A 138 -8.95 -1.43 -4.59
C ARG A 138 -9.82 -2.67 -4.38
N LEU A 139 -11.13 -2.48 -4.29
CA LEU A 139 -12.07 -3.58 -4.05
C LEU A 139 -12.07 -4.55 -5.25
N ARG A 140 -12.14 -4.01 -6.47
CA ARG A 140 -12.07 -4.82 -7.70
C ARG A 140 -10.75 -5.55 -7.84
N THR A 141 -9.61 -4.91 -7.60
CA THR A 141 -8.29 -5.57 -7.67
C THR A 141 -8.20 -6.74 -6.71
N VAL A 142 -8.63 -6.58 -5.46
CA VAL A 142 -8.62 -7.70 -4.48
C VAL A 142 -9.55 -8.82 -4.94
N GLN A 143 -10.78 -8.50 -5.38
CA GLN A 143 -11.72 -9.50 -5.89
C GLN A 143 -11.13 -10.29 -7.05
N ARG A 144 -10.61 -9.59 -8.05
CA ARG A 144 -10.02 -10.19 -9.25
C ARG A 144 -8.82 -11.05 -8.91
N VAL A 145 -7.91 -10.59 -8.05
CA VAL A 145 -6.77 -11.41 -7.60
C VAL A 145 -7.28 -12.70 -6.95
N LEU A 146 -8.25 -12.63 -6.06
CA LEU A 146 -8.80 -13.83 -5.40
C LEU A 146 -9.50 -14.79 -6.38
N GLU A 147 -10.11 -14.28 -7.45
CA GLU A 147 -10.68 -15.09 -8.55
C GLU A 147 -9.62 -15.82 -9.40
N LEU A 148 -8.39 -15.32 -9.42
CA LEU A 148 -7.26 -15.96 -10.12
C LEU A 148 -6.60 -17.08 -9.29
N LEU A 149 -6.79 -17.06 -7.97
CA LEU A 149 -6.13 -17.96 -7.01
C LEU A 149 -7.04 -19.13 -6.64
N THR A 150 -6.44 -20.26 -6.27
CA THR A 150 -7.19 -21.33 -5.60
C THR A 150 -7.59 -20.89 -4.19
N SER A 151 -8.54 -21.57 -3.54
CA SER A 151 -8.96 -21.21 -2.18
C SER A 151 -7.82 -21.24 -1.17
N HIS A 152 -6.86 -22.16 -1.31
CA HIS A 152 -5.69 -22.23 -0.45
C HIS A 152 -4.75 -21.04 -0.66
N GLN A 153 -4.40 -20.76 -1.92
CA GLN A 153 -3.57 -19.62 -2.32
C GLN A 153 -4.20 -18.27 -1.90
N ALA A 154 -5.52 -18.14 -2.07
CA ALA A 154 -6.27 -16.97 -1.67
C ALA A 154 -6.17 -16.69 -0.15
N VAL A 155 -6.25 -17.74 0.67
CA VAL A 155 -6.10 -17.60 2.12
C VAL A 155 -4.69 -17.15 2.48
N GLU A 156 -3.65 -17.72 1.86
CA GLU A 156 -2.27 -17.31 2.11
C GLU A 156 -1.99 -15.87 1.69
N PHE A 157 -2.50 -15.46 0.53
CA PHE A 157 -2.43 -14.07 0.08
C PHE A 157 -3.09 -13.11 1.09
N LEU A 158 -4.28 -13.45 1.61
CA LEU A 158 -4.99 -12.63 2.59
C LEU A 158 -4.26 -12.57 3.94
N ILE A 159 -3.63 -13.67 4.36
CA ILE A 159 -2.78 -13.70 5.57
C ILE A 159 -1.60 -12.75 5.39
N ALA A 160 -0.85 -12.87 4.28
CA ALA A 160 0.29 -12.02 4.01
C ALA A 160 -0.12 -10.53 3.91
N ALA A 161 -1.30 -10.24 3.34
CA ALA A 161 -1.83 -8.88 3.25
C ALA A 161 -2.15 -8.31 4.64
N ALA A 162 -2.76 -9.11 5.52
CA ALA A 162 -3.04 -8.72 6.90
C ALA A 162 -1.74 -8.52 7.70
N GLU A 163 -0.77 -9.41 7.55
CA GLU A 163 0.55 -9.33 8.17
C GLU A 163 1.28 -8.05 7.77
N LEU A 164 1.28 -7.70 6.48
CA LEU A 164 1.85 -6.46 5.99
C LEU A 164 1.16 -5.23 6.63
N GLN A 165 -0.18 -5.21 6.67
CA GLN A 165 -0.94 -4.11 7.26
C GLN A 165 -0.63 -3.94 8.77
N PHE A 166 -0.65 -5.04 9.53
CA PHE A 166 -0.32 -5.02 10.95
C PHE A 166 1.15 -4.65 11.20
N GLY A 167 2.05 -5.13 10.35
CA GLY A 167 3.49 -4.83 10.40
C GLY A 167 3.76 -3.34 10.21
N ILE A 168 3.18 -2.73 9.17
CA ILE A 168 3.26 -1.29 8.90
C ILE A 168 2.74 -0.52 10.12
N ARG A 169 1.54 -0.82 10.60
CA ARG A 169 0.94 -0.12 11.74
C ARG A 169 1.78 -0.22 13.02
N SER A 170 2.25 -1.43 13.33
CA SER A 170 3.10 -1.70 14.50
C SER A 170 4.41 -0.91 14.41
N TRP A 171 5.07 -0.94 13.25
CA TRP A 171 6.30 -0.20 13.02
C TRP A 171 6.08 1.32 13.10
N GLY A 172 4.98 1.82 12.53
CA GLY A 172 4.59 3.22 12.60
C GLY A 172 4.45 3.73 14.04
N LYS A 173 3.73 2.98 14.89
CA LYS A 173 3.56 3.32 16.32
C LYS A 173 4.89 3.35 17.07
N ASN A 174 5.69 2.29 16.92
CA ASN A 174 6.97 2.16 17.63
C ASN A 174 7.97 3.26 17.28
N ASN A 175 8.03 3.71 16.03
CA ASN A 175 8.96 4.78 15.63
C ASN A 175 8.44 6.19 15.98
N GLN A 176 7.12 6.38 16.02
CA GLN A 176 6.52 7.64 16.46
C GLN A 176 6.81 7.89 17.95
N ASP A 177 6.77 6.84 18.77
CA ASP A 177 7.15 6.91 20.18
C ASP A 177 8.65 7.21 20.36
N ARG A 178 9.53 6.63 19.53
CA ARG A 178 10.98 6.92 19.58
C ARG A 178 11.34 8.37 19.29
N LEU A 179 10.56 9.05 18.44
CA LEU A 179 10.71 10.49 18.19
C LEU A 179 10.15 11.34 19.34
N ARG A 180 9.13 10.87 20.07
CA ARG A 180 8.61 11.53 21.27
C ARG A 180 9.57 11.48 22.46
N PHE A 181 10.35 10.40 22.61
CA PHE A 181 11.35 10.26 23.68
C PHE A 181 12.70 10.96 23.44
N LYS A 182 12.86 11.70 22.34
CA LYS A 182 14.09 12.43 22.00
C LYS A 182 13.97 13.96 22.05
N CYS A 183 12.95 14.50 22.70
CA CYS A 183 12.83 15.96 22.85
C CYS A 183 12.97 16.41 24.32
N PRO A 184 14.20 16.60 24.84
CA PRO A 184 14.43 17.58 25.88
C PRO A 184 14.22 18.97 25.27
N ARG A 185 13.36 19.77 25.90
CA ARG A 185 13.11 21.19 25.57
C ARG A 185 14.37 21.91 25.08
N MET A 186 14.40 22.30 23.80
CA MET A 186 15.05 23.53 23.36
C MET A 186 14.28 24.10 22.18
N GLY A 187 14.01 25.40 22.26
CA GLY A 187 13.16 26.12 21.33
C GLY A 187 13.72 26.24 19.92
N VAL A 188 12.80 26.61 19.03
CA VAL A 188 13.03 27.23 17.72
C VAL A 188 13.96 26.45 16.76
N MET A 189 13.41 25.43 16.12
CA MET A 189 13.64 25.16 14.69
C MET A 189 12.53 24.25 14.18
N GLN A 190 11.42 24.87 13.80
CA GLN A 190 10.29 24.22 13.15
C GLN A 190 10.33 24.57 11.67
N HIS A 191 11.42 24.26 10.98
CA HIS A 191 11.52 24.37 9.53
C HIS A 191 12.58 23.36 9.03
N ALA A 192 12.12 22.19 8.57
CA ALA A 192 12.75 21.36 7.53
C ALA A 192 12.17 19.94 7.59
N CYS A 193 10.93 19.77 7.12
CA CYS A 193 10.41 18.53 6.55
C CYS A 193 9.05 18.82 5.90
N MET A 194 8.98 19.89 5.11
CA MET A 194 7.98 19.99 4.05
C MET A 194 8.77 19.77 2.77
N ALA A 195 8.46 18.67 2.09
CA ALA A 195 9.00 18.40 0.77
C ALA A 195 8.44 19.48 -0.18
N THR A 196 9.27 20.43 -0.57
CA THR A 196 9.00 21.32 -1.69
C THR A 196 9.40 20.60 -2.98
N PRO A 197 8.53 20.50 -4.00
CA PRO A 197 8.93 20.00 -5.31
C PRO A 197 9.72 21.10 -6.03
N GLY A 198 10.91 20.79 -6.57
CA GLY A 198 11.63 21.72 -7.46
C GLY A 198 13.13 21.96 -7.17
N GLY A 199 13.82 21.07 -6.46
CA GLY A 199 15.28 21.13 -6.30
C GLY A 199 15.99 20.10 -7.16
N LEU A 200 16.64 20.53 -8.24
CA LEU A 200 17.61 19.71 -8.99
C LEU A 200 18.72 19.22 -8.05
N PHE A 201 18.85 17.90 -7.91
CA PHE A 201 20.04 17.30 -7.31
C PHE A 201 21.19 17.27 -8.33
N PRO A 202 22.39 17.78 -7.97
CA PRO A 202 23.56 17.68 -8.82
C PRO A 202 24.13 16.27 -8.66
N ASN A 203 23.72 15.36 -9.54
CA ASN A 203 24.54 14.34 -10.19
C ASN A 203 23.58 13.39 -10.92
N GLY A 204 23.61 13.47 -12.24
CA GLY A 204 22.76 12.69 -13.14
C GLY A 204 22.94 11.19 -12.93
N THR A 205 21.94 10.58 -12.31
CA THR A 205 21.49 9.22 -12.62
C THR A 205 19.98 9.24 -12.49
N CYS A 206 19.30 9.02 -13.62
CA CYS A 206 17.85 8.86 -13.66
C CYS A 206 17.51 7.55 -12.94
N LEU A 207 17.03 7.62 -11.69
CA LEU A 207 16.39 6.47 -11.06
C LEU A 207 14.91 6.48 -11.49
N GLY A 208 14.66 5.85 -12.63
CA GLY A 208 13.32 5.39 -13.00
C GLY A 208 12.81 4.37 -11.99
N GLU A 209 11.50 4.41 -11.70
CA GLU A 209 10.59 3.33 -11.27
C GLU A 209 11.08 2.22 -10.30
N GLY A 210 12.19 2.38 -9.58
CA GLY A 210 12.89 1.27 -8.94
C GLY A 210 12.74 1.08 -7.44
N ASN A 211 12.05 1.98 -6.70
CA ASN A 211 12.25 2.03 -5.25
C ASN A 211 11.13 1.44 -4.37
N PHE A 212 9.94 1.16 -4.92
CA PHE A 212 8.89 0.51 -4.13
C PHE A 212 9.21 -0.97 -3.87
N GLY A 213 9.83 -1.64 -4.84
CA GLY A 213 10.32 -3.01 -4.72
C GLY A 213 11.42 -3.16 -3.68
N GLU A 214 12.37 -2.22 -3.58
CA GLU A 214 13.41 -2.27 -2.55
C GLU A 214 12.88 -1.95 -1.15
N VAL A 215 11.93 -1.02 -1.01
CA VAL A 215 11.32 -0.71 0.30
C VAL A 215 10.46 -1.85 0.81
N THR A 216 9.65 -2.47 -0.06
CA THR A 216 8.88 -3.68 0.29
C THR A 216 9.81 -4.84 0.56
N LYS A 217 10.83 -5.09 -0.28
CA LYS A 217 11.84 -6.13 -0.02
C LYS A 217 12.63 -5.86 1.25
N ALA A 218 12.97 -4.62 1.59
CA ALA A 218 13.67 -4.26 2.82
C ALA A 218 12.78 -4.39 4.07
N LEU A 219 11.50 -4.02 3.96
CA LEU A 219 10.50 -4.22 5.01
C LEU A 219 10.25 -5.70 5.22
N MET A 220 10.02 -6.48 4.17
CA MET A 220 9.78 -7.93 4.20
C MET A 220 11.03 -8.71 4.63
N THR A 221 12.23 -8.34 4.16
CA THR A 221 13.50 -8.97 4.58
C THR A 221 13.82 -8.66 6.04
N LYS A 222 13.49 -7.46 6.56
CA LYS A 222 13.59 -7.18 8.01
C LYS A 222 12.53 -7.92 8.81
N TRP A 223 11.35 -8.16 8.23
CA TRP A 223 10.26 -8.89 8.86
C TRP A 223 10.59 -10.39 9.00
N THR A 224 11.02 -11.05 7.91
CA THR A 224 11.46 -12.46 7.90
C THR A 224 12.67 -12.69 8.82
N ASN A 225 13.65 -11.78 8.83
CA ASN A 225 14.78 -11.84 9.76
C ASN A 225 14.40 -11.55 11.22
N GLY A 226 13.37 -10.73 11.45
CA GLY A 226 12.80 -10.45 12.77
C GLY A 226 12.12 -11.69 13.38
N ASP A 227 11.40 -12.46 12.57
CA ASP A 227 10.76 -13.71 13.00
C ASP A 227 11.75 -14.86 13.15
N ALA A 228 12.81 -14.91 12.35
CA ALA A 228 13.94 -15.82 12.58
C ALA A 228 14.63 -15.55 13.93
N CYS A 229 14.68 -14.29 14.37
CA CYS A 229 15.18 -13.92 15.70
C CYS A 229 14.19 -14.28 16.82
N ARG A 230 12.89 -14.24 16.55
CA ARG A 230 11.83 -14.59 17.52
C ARG A 230 11.72 -16.10 17.73
N ARG A 231 11.88 -16.91 16.67
CA ARG A 231 11.93 -18.40 16.75
C ARG A 231 13.18 -18.96 17.44
N LYS A 232 14.24 -18.18 17.62
CA LYS A 232 15.43 -18.59 18.40
C LYS A 232 15.33 -18.31 19.91
N ARG A 233 14.20 -17.80 20.40
CA ARG A 233 13.96 -17.50 21.83
C ARG A 233 12.89 -18.40 22.48
N GLU A 234 12.76 -19.64 22.04
CA GLU A 234 12.08 -20.66 22.85
C GLU A 234 13.12 -21.36 23.75
N PRO A 235 12.99 -21.30 25.09
CA PRO A 235 13.85 -22.07 25.97
C PRO A 235 13.50 -23.55 25.82
N ARG A 236 14.49 -24.36 25.47
CA ARG A 236 14.42 -25.81 25.68
C ARG A 236 14.24 -26.04 27.18
N GLY A 237 13.03 -26.47 27.56
CA GLY A 237 12.79 -27.18 28.81
C GLY A 237 13.36 -28.59 28.75
#